data_AF-A0A511X967-F1
#
_entry.id   AF-A0A511X967-F1
#
_cell.length_a   1.000
_cell.length_b   1.000
_cell.length_c   1.000
_cell.angle_alpha   90.00
_cell.angle_beta   90.00
_cell.angle_gamma   90.00
#
_symmetry.space_group_name_H-M   'P 1'
#
loop_
_entity.id
_entity.type
_entity.pdbx_description
1 polymer ?
#
loop_
_entity_poly.entity_id
_entity_poly.type
_entity_poly.pdbx_seq_one_letter_code
_entity_poly.pdbx_strand_id
1 'polypeptide(L)'
;MVDPATYDLEGDVQRGSVTIECLPYARLIERYDGAGVLFYLDPPYWGSEDYYAATFDRSAFASLADFLASLRGTFMLSINDRPETREVFAPFHLMEVEAAYGLDSRFAGRAPRGELLVSNVSLRRL
;
A
#
# COMPACT_ATOMS: atom_id res chain seq x y z
N MET A 1 16.67 24.14 0.54
CA MET A 1 15.39 24.47 -0.12
C MET A 1 15.52 23.92 -1.53
N VAL A 2 14.83 22.82 -1.85
CA VAL A 2 14.94 22.14 -3.14
C VAL A 2 13.95 22.78 -4.12
N ASP A 3 14.39 22.99 -5.35
CA ASP A 3 13.63 23.64 -6.42
C ASP A 3 12.38 22.82 -6.81
N PRO A 4 11.16 23.39 -6.71
CA PRO A 4 9.91 22.74 -7.13
C PRO A 4 9.92 22.26 -8.59
N ALA A 5 10.76 22.83 -9.47
CA ALA A 5 10.85 22.44 -10.88
C ALA A 5 11.54 21.07 -11.11
N THR A 6 12.10 20.44 -10.07
CA THR A 6 12.68 19.08 -10.19
C THR A 6 11.68 17.94 -10.07
N TYR A 7 10.40 18.24 -9.79
CA TYR A 7 9.33 17.24 -9.63
C TYR A 7 8.29 17.26 -10.76
N ASP A 8 8.58 17.93 -11.88
CA ASP A 8 7.73 17.82 -13.07
C ASP A 8 8.08 16.51 -13.81
N LEU A 9 7.60 15.39 -13.26
CA LEU A 9 7.75 14.06 -13.87
C LEU A 9 6.69 13.92 -14.98
N GLU A 10 6.89 14.61 -16.10
CA GLU A 10 6.19 14.28 -17.33
C GLU A 10 6.76 12.96 -17.90
N GLY A 11 6.09 11.84 -17.59
CA GLY A 11 6.40 10.52 -18.14
C GLY A 11 7.30 9.63 -17.28
N ASP A 12 7.62 8.46 -17.82
CA ASP A 12 8.37 7.43 -17.12
C ASP A 12 9.87 7.82 -17.02
N VAL A 13 10.45 7.70 -15.82
CA VAL A 13 11.85 8.05 -15.52
C VAL A 13 12.65 6.82 -15.11
N GLN A 14 13.80 6.60 -15.75
CA GLN A 14 14.77 5.57 -15.37
C GLN A 14 15.97 6.17 -14.65
N ARG A 15 16.27 5.69 -13.43
CA ARG A 15 17.44 6.10 -12.63
C ARG A 15 18.19 4.87 -12.13
N GLY A 16 19.26 4.49 -12.83
CA GLY A 16 19.99 3.26 -12.53
C GLY A 16 19.11 2.04 -12.76
N SER A 17 18.93 1.20 -11.75
CA SER A 17 18.02 0.04 -11.76
C SER A 17 16.59 0.39 -11.34
N VAL A 18 16.26 1.68 -11.17
CA VAL A 18 14.93 2.14 -10.73
C VAL A 18 14.17 2.73 -11.91
N THR A 19 12.96 2.21 -12.16
CA THR A 19 11.98 2.82 -13.08
C THR A 19 10.88 3.49 -12.23
N ILE A 20 10.53 4.73 -12.55
CA ILE A 20 9.45 5.49 -11.92
C ILE A 20 8.40 5.77 -12.98
N GLU A 21 7.17 5.35 -12.77
CA GLU A 21 6.08 5.47 -13.75
C GLU A 21 4.84 6.10 -13.11
N CYS A 22 4.18 6.98 -13.84
CA CYS A 22 2.93 7.62 -13.42
C CYS A 22 1.75 6.94 -14.12
N LEU A 23 1.38 5.75 -13.64
CA LEU A 23 0.32 4.92 -14.22
C LEU A 23 -0.75 4.57 -13.18
N PRO A 24 -1.99 4.25 -13.59
CA PRO A 24 -2.94 3.60 -12.71
C PRO A 24 -2.32 2.31 -12.13
N TYR A 25 -2.44 2.10 -10.81
CA TYR A 25 -1.75 1.02 -10.10
C TYR A 25 -1.99 -0.36 -10.73
N ALA A 26 -3.22 -0.64 -11.19
CA ALA A 26 -3.57 -1.91 -11.82
C ALA A 26 -2.75 -2.16 -13.08
N ARG A 27 -2.52 -1.12 -13.90
CA ARG A 27 -1.72 -1.21 -15.13
C ARG A 27 -0.24 -1.43 -14.84
N LEU A 28 0.28 -0.82 -13.78
CA LEU A 28 1.66 -1.03 -13.34
C LEU A 28 1.84 -2.47 -12.87
N ILE A 29 0.95 -2.96 -12.01
CA ILE A 29 1.03 -4.34 -11.49
C ILE A 29 0.87 -5.36 -12.63
N GLU A 30 -0.11 -5.18 -13.54
CA GLU A 30 -0.29 -6.03 -14.73
C GLU A 30 0.99 -6.10 -15.59
N ARG A 31 1.68 -4.98 -15.76
CA ARG A 31 2.90 -4.88 -16.58
C ARG A 31 4.05 -5.70 -16.01
N TYR A 32 4.20 -5.74 -14.68
CA TYR A 32 5.34 -6.37 -14.01
C TYR A 32 5.02 -7.73 -13.38
N ASP A 33 3.76 -8.16 -13.33
CA ASP A 33 3.39 -9.40 -12.65
C ASP A 33 4.13 -10.62 -13.23
N GLY A 34 4.68 -11.45 -12.35
CA GLY A 34 5.44 -12.64 -12.70
C GLY A 34 5.97 -13.35 -11.46
N ALA A 35 6.28 -14.65 -11.59
CA ALA A 35 6.61 -15.53 -10.46
C ALA A 35 7.82 -15.08 -9.61
N GLY A 36 8.71 -14.24 -10.15
CA GLY A 36 9.89 -13.72 -9.44
C GLY A 36 9.73 -12.30 -8.90
N VAL A 37 8.51 -11.73 -8.95
CA VAL A 37 8.27 -10.32 -8.62
C VAL A 37 7.67 -10.22 -7.22
N LEU A 38 8.16 -9.25 -6.45
CA LEU A 38 7.57 -8.83 -5.19
C LEU A 38 6.96 -7.44 -5.36
N PHE A 39 5.66 -7.33 -5.10
CA PHE A 39 4.96 -6.06 -5.02
C PHE A 39 4.87 -5.60 -3.57
N TYR A 40 5.28 -4.36 -3.30
CA TYR A 40 4.95 -3.67 -2.07
C TYR A 40 3.85 -2.64 -2.36
N LEU A 41 2.75 -2.69 -1.60
CA LEU A 41 1.62 -1.79 -1.77
C LEU A 41 1.36 -1.00 -0.48
N ASP A 42 1.16 0.30 -0.64
CA ASP A 42 0.77 1.22 0.43
C ASP A 42 -0.40 2.09 -0.06
N PRO A 43 -1.61 1.50 -0.20
CA PRO A 43 -2.77 2.23 -0.69
C PRO A 43 -3.21 3.30 0.33
N PRO A 44 -4.06 4.26 -0.08
CA PRO A 44 -4.72 5.17 0.86
C PRO A 44 -5.36 4.42 2.03
N TYR A 45 -5.20 4.92 3.26
CA TYR A 45 -5.68 4.23 4.46
C TYR A 45 -7.20 4.35 4.58
N TRP A 46 -7.85 3.30 5.07
CA TRP A 46 -9.30 3.30 5.28
C TRP A 46 -9.71 4.45 6.21
N GLY A 47 -10.76 5.20 5.83
CA GLY A 47 -11.18 6.40 6.57
C GLY A 47 -10.39 7.66 6.24
N SER A 48 -9.52 7.63 5.23
CA SER A 48 -8.76 8.79 4.73
C SER A 48 -9.20 9.22 3.33
N GLU A 49 -10.39 8.83 2.89
CA GLU A 49 -10.91 9.05 1.54
C GLU A 49 -10.97 10.55 1.18
N ASP A 50 -11.21 11.42 2.15
CA ASP A 50 -11.27 12.88 1.95
C ASP A 50 -9.88 13.56 1.85
N TYR A 51 -8.79 12.84 2.20
CA TYR A 51 -7.43 13.39 2.20
C TYR A 51 -6.69 13.19 0.88
N TYR A 52 -7.05 12.15 0.13
CA TYR A 52 -6.44 11.86 -1.16
C TYR A 52 -7.43 12.27 -2.23
N ALA A 53 -7.09 13.29 -3.03
CA ALA A 53 -7.91 13.77 -4.16
C ALA A 53 -8.05 12.73 -5.32
N ALA A 54 -7.70 11.48 -5.07
CA ALA A 54 -7.70 10.38 -6.02
C ALA A 54 -8.96 9.53 -5.86
N THR A 55 -9.37 8.89 -6.96
CA THR A 55 -10.58 8.04 -7.10
C THR A 55 -10.53 6.71 -6.34
N PHE A 56 -9.83 6.66 -5.20
CA PHE A 56 -9.67 5.46 -4.37
C PHE A 56 -10.68 5.48 -3.23
N ASP A 57 -11.88 5.00 -3.51
CA ASP A 57 -12.96 4.89 -2.53
C ASP A 57 -12.97 3.52 -1.83
N ARG A 58 -13.99 3.29 -0.99
CA ARG A 58 -14.14 2.03 -0.24
C ARG A 58 -14.26 0.80 -1.15
N SER A 59 -14.85 0.95 -2.34
CA SER A 59 -15.00 -0.14 -3.31
C SER A 59 -13.66 -0.51 -3.97
N ALA A 60 -12.72 0.44 -4.03
CA ALA A 60 -11.38 0.21 -4.52
C ALA A 60 -10.59 -0.79 -3.66
N PHE A 61 -10.85 -0.87 -2.35
CA PHE A 61 -10.21 -1.88 -1.48
C PHE A 61 -10.64 -3.30 -1.84
N ALA A 62 -11.93 -3.54 -2.07
CA ALA A 62 -12.43 -4.83 -2.52
C ALA A 62 -11.86 -5.21 -3.90
N SER A 63 -11.87 -4.24 -4.82
CA SER A 63 -11.29 -4.42 -6.16
C SER A 63 -9.79 -4.74 -6.10
N LEU A 64 -9.05 -4.10 -5.19
CA LEU A 64 -7.65 -4.38 -4.94
C LEU A 64 -7.46 -5.79 -4.40
N ALA A 65 -8.26 -6.22 -3.42
CA ALA A 65 -8.18 -7.58 -2.88
C ALA A 65 -8.43 -8.65 -3.96
N ASP A 66 -9.46 -8.47 -4.78
CA ASP A 66 -9.76 -9.36 -5.91
C ASP A 66 -8.60 -9.41 -6.91
N PHE A 67 -8.01 -8.27 -7.21
CA PHE A 67 -6.88 -8.18 -8.12
C PHE A 67 -5.63 -8.87 -7.54
N LEU A 68 -5.32 -8.63 -6.26
CA LEU A 68 -4.20 -9.25 -5.55
C LEU A 68 -4.33 -10.78 -5.47
N ALA A 69 -5.56 -11.30 -5.40
CA ALA A 69 -5.82 -12.74 -5.40
C ALA A 69 -5.46 -13.43 -6.73
N SER A 70 -5.37 -12.67 -7.83
CA SER A 70 -5.04 -13.18 -9.17
C SER A 70 -3.55 -13.10 -9.53
N LEU A 71 -2.71 -12.54 -8.65
CA LEU A 71 -1.29 -12.32 -8.94
C LEU A 71 -0.50 -13.62 -9.09
N ARG A 72 0.44 -13.62 -10.05
CA ARG A 72 1.47 -14.67 -10.16
C ARG A 72 2.66 -14.40 -9.27
N GLY A 73 2.93 -13.12 -8.98
CA GLY A 73 3.97 -12.67 -8.07
C GLY A 73 3.57 -12.78 -6.59
N THR A 74 4.52 -12.40 -5.73
CA THR A 74 4.29 -12.23 -4.30
C THR A 74 3.92 -10.79 -4.01
N PHE A 75 3.06 -10.55 -3.02
CA PHE A 75 2.79 -9.19 -2.56
C PHE A 75 2.92 -9.05 -1.04
N MET A 76 3.20 -7.83 -0.61
CA MET A 76 3.06 -7.35 0.75
C MET A 76 2.36 -5.99 0.73
N LEU A 77 1.34 -5.83 1.56
CA LEU A 77 0.53 -4.61 1.64
C LEU A 77 0.49 -4.13 3.09
N SER A 78 0.76 -2.84 3.31
CA SER A 78 0.57 -2.16 4.59
C SER A 78 -0.76 -1.42 4.61
N ILE A 79 -1.52 -1.56 5.70
CA ILE A 79 -2.79 -0.84 5.89
C ILE A 79 -3.07 -0.60 7.37
N ASN A 80 -3.98 0.33 7.69
CA ASN A 80 -4.44 0.49 9.06
C ASN A 80 -5.22 -0.74 9.55
N ASP A 81 -4.99 -1.11 10.81
CA ASP A 81 -5.70 -2.19 11.48
C ASP A 81 -7.11 -1.73 11.89
N ARG A 82 -8.11 -2.16 11.12
CA ARG A 82 -9.53 -1.86 11.30
C ARG A 82 -10.39 -3.09 10.99
N PRO A 83 -11.60 -3.20 11.56
CA PRO A 83 -12.53 -4.27 11.18
C PRO A 83 -12.76 -4.38 9.67
N GLU A 84 -12.89 -3.24 8.99
CA GLU A 84 -13.19 -3.20 7.56
C GLU A 84 -12.00 -3.67 6.70
N THR A 85 -10.78 -3.28 7.04
CA THR A 85 -9.58 -3.71 6.33
C THR A 85 -9.30 -5.19 6.58
N ARG A 86 -9.54 -5.68 7.80
CA ARG A 86 -9.49 -7.12 8.11
C ARG A 86 -10.50 -7.93 7.32
N GLU A 87 -11.72 -7.42 7.16
CA GLU A 87 -12.76 -8.09 6.38
C GLU A 87 -12.37 -8.18 4.90
N VAL A 88 -11.96 -7.06 4.31
CA VAL A 88 -11.55 -7.00 2.89
C VAL A 88 -10.38 -7.94 2.61
N PHE A 89 -9.37 -7.95 3.49
CA PHE A 89 -8.14 -8.72 3.28
C PHE A 89 -8.13 -10.09 3.99
N ALA A 90 -9.26 -10.54 4.53
CA ALA A 90 -9.42 -11.84 5.18
C ALA A 90 -8.96 -13.06 4.33
N PRO A 91 -9.03 -13.04 2.98
CA PRO A 91 -8.49 -14.14 2.17
C PRO A 91 -6.97 -14.34 2.24
N PHE A 92 -6.22 -13.40 2.83
CA PHE A 92 -4.76 -13.38 2.85
C PHE A 92 -4.17 -13.62 4.25
N HIS A 93 -2.85 -13.72 4.34
CA HIS A 93 -2.15 -13.75 5.62
C HIS A 93 -2.08 -12.34 6.21
N LEU A 94 -2.60 -12.19 7.43
CA LEU A 94 -2.59 -10.94 8.17
C LEU A 94 -1.59 -11.03 9.33
N MET A 95 -0.76 -10.00 9.49
CA MET A 95 0.12 -9.84 10.63
C MET A 95 -0.04 -8.45 11.24
N GLU A 96 -0.41 -8.41 12.51
CA GLU A 96 -0.47 -7.17 13.29
C GLU A 96 0.94 -6.63 13.54
N VAL A 97 1.10 -5.33 13.33
CA VAL A 97 2.31 -4.57 13.61
C VAL A 97 1.95 -3.39 14.48
N GLU A 98 2.73 -3.20 15.54
CA GLU A 98 2.59 -2.01 16.39
C GLU A 98 3.29 -0.84 15.70
N ALA A 99 2.50 0.06 15.12
CA ALA A 99 3.02 1.32 14.62
C ALA A 99 3.26 2.27 15.80
N ALA A 100 4.51 2.31 16.27
CA ALA A 100 4.93 3.28 17.28
C ALA A 100 5.00 4.69 16.66
N TYR A 101 3.86 5.35 16.44
CA TYR A 101 3.78 6.80 16.19
C TYR A 101 4.08 7.62 17.47
N GLY A 102 5.06 7.18 18.25
CA GLY A 102 5.33 7.63 19.62
C GLY A 102 6.44 8.67 19.78
N LEU A 103 6.99 9.24 18.70
CA LEU A 103 8.05 10.25 18.79
C LEU A 103 7.58 11.68 18.46
N ASP A 104 6.38 11.87 17.92
CA ASP A 104 5.84 13.21 17.72
C ASP A 104 4.86 13.54 18.86
N SER A 105 5.25 14.49 19.72
CA SER A 105 4.45 14.95 20.86
C SER A 105 3.08 15.51 20.44
N ARG A 106 2.89 15.81 19.16
CA ARG A 106 1.62 16.19 18.54
C ARG A 106 0.58 15.07 18.49
N PHE A 107 0.98 13.81 18.63
CA PHE A 107 0.07 12.65 18.67
C PHE A 107 -0.07 12.03 20.07
N ALA A 108 0.51 12.66 21.10
CA ALA A 108 0.33 12.25 22.49
C ALA A 108 -1.16 12.27 22.86
N GLY A 109 -1.73 11.09 23.13
CA GLY A 109 -3.14 10.92 23.48
C GLY A 109 -4.02 10.31 22.38
N ARG A 110 -3.51 10.07 21.16
CA ARG A 110 -4.20 9.20 20.20
C ARG A 110 -4.00 7.73 20.60
N ALA A 111 -5.08 6.96 20.62
CA ALA A 111 -5.01 5.51 20.77
C ALA A 111 -4.02 4.96 19.73
N PRO A 112 -3.15 3.99 20.08
CA PRO A 112 -2.28 3.35 19.12
C PRO A 112 -3.14 2.84 17.97
N ARG A 113 -2.79 3.27 16.75
CA ARG A 113 -3.41 2.74 15.54
C ARG A 113 -2.54 1.56 15.14
N GLY A 114 -3.08 0.36 15.28
CA GLY A 114 -2.41 -0.83 14.76
C GLY A 114 -2.23 -0.69 13.25
N GLU A 115 -1.18 -1.29 12.73
CA GLU A 115 -1.00 -1.54 11.30
C GLU A 115 -1.14 -3.04 11.03
N LEU A 116 -1.60 -3.37 9.83
CA LEU A 116 -1.65 -4.73 9.32
C LEU A 116 -0.69 -4.84 8.15
N LEU A 117 0.15 -5.87 8.19
CA LEU A 117 0.81 -6.40 7.02
C LEU A 117 -0.03 -7.54 6.45
N VAL A 118 -0.34 -7.43 5.15
CA VAL A 118 -1.16 -8.38 4.40
C VAL A 118 -0.28 -9.01 3.31
N SER A 119 -0.35 -10.34 3.12
CA SER A 119 0.43 -11.02 2.09
C SER A 119 -0.21 -12.31 1.59
N ASN A 120 0.07 -12.69 0.33
CA ASN A 120 -0.25 -14.02 -0.20
C ASN A 120 0.72 -15.12 0.24
N VAL A 121 1.76 -14.80 1.02
CA VAL A 121 2.66 -15.77 1.64
C VAL A 121 2.66 -15.63 3.16
N SER A 122 3.03 -16.70 3.86
CA SER A 122 3.03 -16.71 5.32
C SER A 122 4.05 -15.71 5.88
N LEU A 123 3.58 -14.78 6.70
CA LEU A 123 4.41 -13.82 7.42
C LEU A 123 4.93 -14.40 8.73
N ARG A 124 6.17 -14.07 9.10
CA ARG A 124 6.79 -14.46 10.38
C ARG A 124 7.55 -13.29 10.96
N ARG A 125 7.37 -13.03 12.27
CA ARG A 125 8.28 -12.15 13.02
C ARG A 125 9.61 -12.88 13.22
N LEU A 126 10.70 -12.15 13.05
CA LEU A 126 12.07 -12.62 13.30
C LEU A 126 12.38 -12.65 14.79
#